data_AF-A0A2J8JMG6-F1
#
_entry.id   AF-A0A2J8JMG6-F1
#
_cell.length_a   1.000
_cell.length_b   1.000
_cell.length_c   1.000
_cell.angle_alpha   90.00
_cell.angle_beta   90.00
_cell.angle_gamma   90.00
#
_symmetry.space_group_name_H-M   'P 1'
#
loop_
_entity.id
_entity.type
_entity.pdbx_description
1 polymer ?
#
loop_
_entity_poly.entity_id
_entity_poly.type
_entity_poly.pdbx_seq_one_letter_code
_entity_poly.pdbx_strand_id
1 'polypeptide(L)'
;MQGSTRRMGVMTDVHRRFLQLLMTHGVLEEWDVKRLQRHCYKVHDRNATVDKLEDFINNINSVLESLYIEIKRGVTEDDGRPIYALVNLATTSISKMATDFAENELDLFRKALELIIDSETGFASSTNILNLVDQLKG
;
A
#
# COMPACT_ATOMS: atom_id res chain seq x y z
N MET A 1 -30.76 -20.85 -4.68
CA MET A 1 -29.75 -19.90 -4.16
C MET A 1 -28.46 -20.67 -3.96
N GLN A 2 -27.57 -20.69 -4.96
CA GLN A 2 -26.26 -21.32 -4.83
C GLN A 2 -25.32 -20.34 -4.13
N GLY A 3 -25.01 -20.64 -2.86
CA GLY A 3 -23.92 -19.96 -2.15
C GLY A 3 -22.62 -20.32 -2.85
N SER A 4 -22.02 -19.33 -3.52
CA SER A 4 -20.68 -19.45 -4.07
C SER A 4 -19.71 -19.60 -2.90
N THR A 5 -19.31 -20.84 -2.60
CA THR A 5 -18.16 -21.10 -1.72
C THR A 5 -16.92 -20.52 -2.40
N ARG A 6 -16.62 -19.25 -2.12
CA ARG A 6 -15.34 -18.64 -2.45
C ARG A 6 -14.24 -19.54 -1.88
N ARG A 7 -13.39 -20.08 -2.74
CA ARG A 7 -12.18 -20.78 -2.29
C ARG A 7 -11.36 -19.80 -1.47
N MET A 8 -11.22 -20.08 -0.18
CA MET A 8 -10.32 -19.33 0.69
C MET A 8 -8.90 -19.57 0.19
N GLY A 9 -8.18 -18.51 -0.15
CA GLY A 9 -6.82 -18.60 -0.66
C GLY A 9 -5.88 -19.32 0.30
N VAL A 10 -4.88 -20.02 -0.25
CA VAL A 10 -3.88 -20.71 0.56
C VAL A 10 -2.74 -19.72 0.86
N MET A 11 -2.51 -19.46 2.15
CA MET A 11 -1.45 -18.57 2.61
C MET A 11 -0.17 -19.35 2.96
N THR A 12 0.84 -19.28 2.08
CA THR A 12 2.17 -19.90 2.28
C THR A 12 3.21 -18.90 2.77
N ASP A 13 4.41 -19.37 3.13
CA ASP A 13 5.51 -18.50 3.59
C ASP A 13 6.02 -17.55 2.49
N VAL A 14 5.92 -17.94 1.22
CA VAL A 14 6.18 -17.06 0.07
C VAL A 14 5.27 -15.83 0.13
N HIS A 15 3.98 -16.02 0.38
CA HIS A 15 3.00 -14.94 0.47
C HIS A 15 3.23 -14.06 1.72
N ARG A 16 3.52 -14.68 2.87
CA ARG A 16 3.82 -13.94 4.11
C ARG A 16 5.06 -13.08 3.97
N ARG A 17 6.14 -13.64 3.40
CA ARG A 17 7.39 -12.90 3.16
C ARG A 17 7.20 -11.78 2.16
N PHE A 18 6.40 -12.02 1.12
CA PHE A 18 6.02 -10.99 0.15
C PHE A 18 5.31 -9.82 0.84
N LEU A 19 4.30 -10.08 1.68
CA LEU A 19 3.60 -9.02 2.42
C LEU A 19 4.53 -8.23 3.35
N GLN A 20 5.40 -8.91 4.09
CA GLN A 20 6.38 -8.25 4.95
C GLN A 20 7.24 -7.26 4.15
N LEU A 21 7.78 -7.70 3.01
CA LEU A 21 8.64 -6.86 2.18
C LEU A 21 7.84 -5.77 1.46
N LEU A 22 6.59 -6.00 1.08
CA LEU A 22 5.75 -4.95 0.52
C LEU A 22 5.49 -3.84 1.55
N MET A 23 5.20 -4.21 2.81
CA MET A 23 4.97 -3.25 3.90
C MET A 23 6.23 -2.43 4.23
N THR A 24 7.43 -2.99 4.12
CA THR A 24 8.67 -2.22 4.37
C THR A 24 8.97 -1.18 3.30
N HIS A 25 8.52 -1.39 2.06
CA HIS A 25 8.71 -0.43 0.97
C HIS A 25 7.56 0.58 0.87
N GLY A 26 6.38 0.26 1.41
CA GLY A 26 5.16 1.06 1.32
C GLY A 26 4.46 0.92 -0.04
N VAL A 27 5.17 1.19 -1.13
CA VAL A 27 4.67 1.08 -2.52
C VAL A 27 5.77 0.57 -3.45
N LEU A 28 5.42 -0.22 -4.46
CA LEU A 28 6.35 -0.76 -5.45
C LEU A 28 5.78 -0.70 -6.87
N GLU A 29 6.62 -0.42 -7.86
CA GLU A 29 6.24 -0.54 -9.28
C GLU A 29 6.02 -2.02 -9.68
N GLU A 30 5.21 -2.27 -10.71
CA GLU A 30 4.84 -3.64 -11.12
C GLU A 30 6.06 -4.55 -11.38
N TRP A 31 7.12 -4.02 -12.00
CA TRP A 31 8.32 -4.80 -12.29
C TRP A 31 9.08 -5.19 -11.02
N ASP A 32 9.09 -4.30 -10.01
CA ASP A 32 9.66 -4.56 -8.69
C ASP A 32 8.84 -5.57 -7.92
N VAL A 33 7.51 -5.50 -8.01
CA VAL A 33 6.62 -6.49 -7.42
C VAL A 33 6.84 -7.88 -8.02
N LYS A 34 6.98 -7.99 -9.35
CA LYS A 34 7.32 -9.26 -10.02
C LYS A 34 8.70 -9.76 -9.62
N ARG A 35 9.66 -8.87 -9.39
CA ARG A 35 11.01 -9.23 -8.90
C ARG A 35 10.94 -9.73 -7.45
N LEU A 36 10.14 -9.08 -6.62
CA LEU A 36 9.89 -9.45 -5.24
C LEU A 36 9.18 -10.81 -5.12
N GLN A 37 8.14 -11.05 -5.92
CA GLN A 37 7.45 -12.33 -6.00
C GLN A 37 8.45 -13.45 -6.32
N ARG A 38 9.22 -13.31 -7.41
CA ARG A 38 10.25 -14.29 -7.80
C ARG A 38 11.30 -14.50 -6.71
N HIS A 39 11.70 -13.44 -6.01
CA HIS A 39 12.62 -13.55 -4.89
C HIS A 39 12.04 -14.41 -3.76
N CYS A 40 10.77 -14.20 -3.38
CA CYS A 40 10.12 -14.95 -2.32
C CYS A 40 10.01 -16.46 -2.66
N TYR A 41 9.66 -16.80 -3.91
CA TYR A 41 9.69 -18.20 -4.36
C TYR A 41 11.10 -18.78 -4.30
N LYS A 42 12.13 -18.07 -4.77
CA LYS A 42 13.53 -18.56 -4.68
C LYS A 42 14.02 -18.82 -3.26
N VAL A 43 13.50 -18.09 -2.28
CA VAL A 43 13.89 -18.25 -0.87
C VAL A 43 13.15 -19.40 -0.20
N HIS A 44 11.83 -19.51 -0.41
CA HIS A 44 10.97 -20.43 0.35
C HIS A 44 10.48 -21.65 -0.42
N ASP A 45 10.49 -21.61 -1.76
CA ASP A 45 10.01 -22.71 -2.60
C ASP A 45 10.69 -22.72 -3.99
N ARG A 46 11.96 -23.18 -4.00
CA ARG A 46 12.87 -23.10 -5.17
C ARG A 46 12.39 -23.86 -6.40
N ASN A 47 11.56 -24.88 -6.20
CA ASN A 47 11.15 -25.80 -7.25
C ASN A 47 9.71 -25.55 -7.73
N ALA A 48 8.98 -24.64 -7.10
CA ALA A 48 7.63 -24.28 -7.51
C ALA A 48 7.63 -23.39 -8.76
N THR A 49 6.63 -23.59 -9.61
CA THR A 49 6.32 -22.69 -10.71
C THR A 49 5.85 -21.36 -10.15
N VAL A 50 6.43 -20.25 -10.62
CA VAL A 50 5.99 -18.91 -10.21
C VAL A 50 4.67 -18.60 -10.90
N ASP A 51 3.64 -18.36 -10.10
CA ASP A 51 2.30 -18.01 -10.57
C ASP A 51 2.31 -16.65 -11.31
N LYS A 52 1.29 -16.40 -12.14
CA LYS A 52 1.06 -15.06 -12.69
C LYS A 52 0.84 -14.09 -11.53
N LEU A 53 1.36 -12.87 -11.67
CA LEU A 53 1.28 -11.88 -10.59
C LEU A 53 -0.17 -11.62 -10.15
N GLU A 54 -1.10 -11.50 -11.09
CA GLU A 54 -2.52 -11.28 -10.80
C GLU A 54 -3.13 -12.42 -9.98
N ASP A 55 -2.87 -13.68 -10.37
CA ASP A 55 -3.36 -14.86 -9.64
C ASP A 55 -2.76 -14.92 -8.23
N PHE A 56 -1.47 -14.60 -8.10
CA PHE A 56 -0.77 -14.53 -6.83
C PHE A 56 -1.36 -13.46 -5.90
N ILE A 57 -1.60 -12.25 -6.42
CA ILE A 57 -2.22 -11.15 -5.66
C ILE A 57 -3.66 -11.48 -5.28
N ASN A 58 -4.44 -12.04 -6.21
CA ASN A 58 -5.83 -12.42 -5.97
C ASN A 58 -5.93 -13.50 -4.87
N ASN A 59 -4.99 -14.45 -4.85
CA ASN A 59 -4.89 -15.43 -3.78
C ASN A 59 -4.66 -14.75 -2.42
N ILE A 60 -3.69 -13.83 -2.33
CA ILE A 60 -3.42 -13.08 -1.09
C ILE A 60 -4.64 -12.26 -0.66
N ASN A 61 -5.22 -11.48 -1.56
CA ASN A 61 -6.36 -10.61 -1.28
C ASN A 61 -7.57 -11.40 -0.78
N SER A 62 -7.79 -12.63 -1.26
CA SER A 62 -8.86 -13.49 -0.75
C SER A 62 -8.70 -13.86 0.73
N VAL A 63 -7.47 -13.93 1.24
CA VAL A 63 -7.17 -14.19 2.66
C VAL A 63 -7.27 -12.89 3.46
N LEU A 64 -6.76 -11.79 2.89
CA LEU A 64 -6.76 -10.46 3.51
C LEU A 64 -8.15 -9.82 3.59
N GLU A 65 -9.15 -10.32 2.85
CA GLU A 65 -10.54 -9.84 2.90
C GLU A 65 -11.09 -9.82 4.34
N SER A 66 -10.73 -10.81 5.16
CA SER A 66 -11.11 -10.89 6.59
C SER A 66 -10.55 -9.76 7.45
N LEU A 67 -9.48 -9.11 6.99
CA LEU A 67 -8.78 -8.02 7.68
C LEU A 67 -9.12 -6.65 7.10
N TYR A 68 -10.03 -6.57 6.11
CA TYR A 68 -10.38 -5.34 5.40
C TYR A 68 -9.16 -4.58 4.84
N ILE A 69 -8.13 -5.32 4.40
CA ILE A 69 -6.97 -4.79 3.70
C ILE A 69 -6.81 -5.52 2.36
N GLU A 70 -6.27 -4.85 1.36
CA GLU A 70 -5.97 -5.45 0.06
C GLU A 70 -4.67 -4.92 -0.52
N ILE A 71 -3.97 -5.75 -1.29
CA ILE A 71 -2.96 -5.28 -2.22
C ILE A 71 -3.70 -4.68 -3.42
N LYS A 72 -3.56 -3.36 -3.59
CA LYS A 72 -4.26 -2.62 -4.64
C LYS A 72 -3.29 -2.17 -5.72
N ARG A 73 -3.72 -2.32 -6.97
CA ARG A 73 -3.03 -1.74 -8.14
C ARG A 73 -3.51 -0.30 -8.35
N GLY A 74 -2.57 0.62 -8.43
CA GLY A 74 -2.78 2.01 -8.83
C GLY A 74 -1.97 2.36 -10.08
N VAL A 75 -2.12 3.60 -10.53
CA VAL A 75 -1.29 4.21 -11.58
C VAL A 75 -0.78 5.54 -11.06
N THR A 76 0.47 5.88 -11.35
CA THR A 76 1.04 7.19 -11.01
C THR A 76 0.40 8.29 -11.85
N GLU A 77 0.28 9.49 -11.29
CA GLU A 77 -0.39 10.62 -11.95
C GLU A 77 0.51 11.33 -12.98
N ASP A 78 1.83 11.21 -12.85
CA ASP A 78 2.82 11.88 -13.68
C ASP A 78 3.12 11.13 -14.99
N ASP A 79 3.26 9.81 -14.95
CA ASP A 79 3.64 9.01 -16.12
C ASP A 79 2.84 7.70 -16.31
N GLY A 80 1.84 7.45 -15.46
CA GLY A 80 0.91 6.33 -15.62
C GLY A 80 1.51 4.96 -15.30
N ARG A 81 2.66 4.90 -14.64
CA ARG A 81 3.28 3.63 -14.24
C ARG A 81 2.41 2.86 -13.24
N PRO A 82 2.29 1.54 -13.41
CA PRO A 82 1.54 0.72 -12.48
C PRO A 82 2.30 0.52 -11.16
N ILE A 83 1.65 0.83 -10.06
CA ILE A 83 2.16 0.69 -8.70
C ILE A 83 1.25 -0.20 -7.86
N TYR A 84 1.81 -0.84 -6.84
CA TYR A 84 1.09 -1.68 -5.90
C TYR A 84 1.42 -1.27 -4.47
N ALA A 85 0.40 -1.15 -3.64
CA ALA A 85 0.52 -0.87 -2.22
C ALA A 85 -0.47 -1.72 -1.43
N LEU A 86 -0.17 -1.96 -0.15
CA LEU A 86 -1.12 -2.57 0.78
C LEU A 86 -2.02 -1.46 1.34
N VAL A 87 -3.31 -1.51 1.01
CA VAL A 87 -4.27 -0.46 1.32
C VAL A 87 -5.31 -0.97 2.32
N ASN A 88 -5.65 -0.12 3.28
CA ASN A 88 -6.74 -0.37 4.21
C ASN A 88 -8.08 0.07 3.61
N LEU A 89 -9.05 -0.84 3.56
CA LEU A 89 -10.40 -0.60 3.07
C LEU A 89 -11.31 0.00 4.15
N ALA A 90 -10.93 -0.11 5.41
CA ALA A 90 -11.68 0.43 6.53
C ALA A 90 -11.14 1.82 6.95
N THR A 91 -12.02 2.81 6.96
CA THR A 91 -11.75 4.17 7.46
C THR A 91 -11.95 4.23 8.98
N THR A 92 -11.14 3.48 9.73
CA THR A 92 -11.21 3.46 11.19
C THR A 92 -10.21 4.43 11.83
N SER A 93 -10.53 4.90 13.04
CA SER A 93 -9.63 5.73 13.87
C SER A 93 -8.31 5.03 14.22
N ILE A 94 -8.29 3.69 14.26
CA ILE A 94 -7.08 2.90 14.52
C ILE A 94 -6.05 3.09 13.41
N SER A 95 -6.48 3.21 12.14
CA SER A 95 -5.59 3.51 11.02
C SER A 95 -4.88 4.86 11.15
N LYS A 96 -5.49 5.82 11.87
CA LYS A 96 -4.88 7.13 12.20
C LYS A 96 -3.89 7.06 13.38
N MET A 97 -3.96 6.01 14.21
CA MET A 97 -3.05 5.78 15.34
C MET A 97 -1.88 4.87 14.97
N ALA A 98 -1.97 4.14 13.86
CA ALA A 98 -0.95 3.21 13.38
C ALA A 98 0.16 3.90 12.57
N THR A 99 0.13 5.23 12.46
CA THR A 99 1.19 6.02 11.83
C THR A 99 2.36 6.21 12.79
N ASP A 100 3.58 6.02 12.31
CA ASP A 100 4.84 6.26 13.05
C ASP A 100 5.11 7.77 13.33
N PHE A 101 4.13 8.63 13.06
CA PHE A 101 4.26 10.08 13.11
C PHE A 101 3.61 10.66 14.36
N ALA A 102 4.27 11.67 14.95
CA ALA A 102 3.75 12.46 16.05
C ALA A 102 2.55 13.33 15.61
N GLU A 103 1.77 13.82 16.58
CA GLU A 103 0.55 14.60 16.29
C GLU A 103 0.81 15.86 15.47
N ASN A 104 1.90 16.57 15.77
CA ASN A 104 2.36 17.75 15.03
C ASN A 104 2.83 17.41 13.60
N GLU A 105 3.46 16.26 13.39
CA GLU A 105 3.87 15.78 12.05
C GLU A 105 2.64 15.43 11.20
N LEU A 106 1.63 14.80 11.80
CA LEU A 106 0.35 14.54 11.14
C LEU A 106 -0.39 15.84 10.81
N ASP A 107 -0.35 16.85 11.69
CA ASP A 107 -0.96 18.15 11.42
C ASP A 107 -0.24 18.89 10.29
N LEU A 108 1.09 18.82 10.25
CA LEU A 108 1.90 19.36 9.14
C LEU A 108 1.56 18.66 7.82
N PHE A 109 1.42 17.34 7.83
CA PHE A 109 1.03 16.58 6.64
C PHE A 109 -0.36 16.99 6.13
N ARG A 110 -1.35 17.17 7.02
CA ARG A 110 -2.70 17.63 6.62
C ARG A 110 -2.66 19.01 5.98
N LYS A 111 -1.95 19.96 6.59
CA LYS A 111 -1.78 21.32 6.06
C LYS A 111 -1.06 21.34 4.71
N ALA A 112 -0.03 20.51 4.55
CA ALA A 112 0.65 20.35 3.26
C ALA A 112 -0.29 19.77 2.19
N LEU A 113 -1.12 18.79 2.56
CA LEU A 113 -2.13 18.20 1.67
C LEU A 113 -3.18 19.23 1.23
N GLU A 114 -3.66 20.09 2.14
CA GLU A 114 -4.59 21.19 1.82
C GLU A 114 -3.98 22.12 0.76
N LEU A 115 -2.73 22.55 0.94
CA LEU A 115 -2.03 23.39 -0.06
C LEU A 115 -1.85 22.70 -1.41
N ILE A 116 -1.61 21.38 -1.42
CA ILE A 116 -1.46 20.60 -2.65
C ILE A 116 -2.80 20.51 -3.40
N ILE A 117 -3.90 20.28 -2.68
CA ILE A 117 -5.25 20.17 -3.27
C ILE A 117 -5.71 21.51 -3.85
N ASP A 118 -5.43 22.61 -3.16
CA ASP A 118 -5.83 23.95 -3.61
C ASP A 118 -4.93 24.51 -4.74
N SER A 119 -3.79 23.85 -5.01
CA SER A 119 -2.85 24.25 -6.06
C SER A 119 -3.34 23.81 -7.44
N GLU A 120 -3.30 24.72 -8.42
CA GLU A 120 -3.61 24.41 -9.82
C GLU A 120 -2.69 23.34 -10.42
N THR A 121 -1.46 23.22 -9.90
CA THR A 121 -0.46 22.27 -10.42
C THR A 121 -0.48 20.93 -9.69
N GLY A 122 -1.17 20.83 -8.54
CA GLY A 122 -1.03 19.70 -7.63
C GLY A 122 0.32 19.65 -6.89
N PHE A 123 1.08 20.76 -6.88
CA PHE A 123 2.32 20.91 -6.12
C PHE A 123 2.26 22.11 -5.18
N ALA A 124 2.93 22.00 -4.03
CA ALA A 124 3.11 23.09 -3.07
C ALA A 124 4.61 23.33 -2.79
N SER A 125 5.03 24.60 -2.71
CA SER A 125 6.41 24.95 -2.39
C SER A 125 6.77 24.59 -0.95
N SER A 126 8.00 24.13 -0.72
CA SER A 126 8.52 23.87 0.63
C SER A 126 8.44 25.11 1.53
N THR A 127 8.69 26.31 0.99
CA THR A 127 8.57 27.56 1.75
C THR A 127 7.14 27.85 2.18
N ASN A 128 6.14 27.54 1.34
CA ASN A 128 4.73 27.72 1.70
C ASN A 128 4.31 26.75 2.80
N ILE A 129 4.78 25.49 2.75
CA ILE A 129 4.51 24.49 3.78
C ILE A 129 5.19 24.86 5.11
N LEU A 130 6.46 25.28 5.08
CA LEU A 130 7.22 25.62 6.30
C LEU A 130 6.66 26.86 7.03
N ASN A 131 6.04 27.80 6.31
CA ASN A 131 5.37 28.94 6.93
C ASN A 131 4.12 28.55 7.76
N LEU A 132 3.65 27.31 7.63
CA LEU A 132 2.52 26.80 8.41
C LEU A 132 2.94 26.15 9.74
N VAL A 133 4.26 26.04 10.01
CA VAL A 133 4.80 25.42 11.24
C VAL A 133 4.32 26.13 12.50
N ASP A 134 4.22 27.47 12.47
CA ASP A 134 3.72 28.26 13.61
C ASP A 134 2.23 28.03 13.91
N GLN A 135 1.50 27.39 12.99
CA GLN A 135 0.07 27.09 13.11
C GLN A 135 -0.19 25.62 13.46
N LEU A 136 0.86 24.83 13.70
CA LEU A 136 0.74 23.43 14.09
C LEU A 136 0.18 23.33 15.50
N LYS A 137 -0.75 22.39 15.70
CA LYS A 137 -1.23 22.05 17.04
C LYS A 137 -0.09 21.37 17.81
N GLY A 138 0.26 21.94 18.96
CA GLY A 138 1.24 21.39 19.92
C GLY A 138 0.59 20.45 20.92
#